data_AF-L0IR24-F1
#
_entry.id   AF-L0IR24-F1
#
_cell.length_a   1.000
_cell.length_b   1.000
_cell.length_c   1.000
_cell.angle_alpha   90.00
_cell.angle_beta   90.00
_cell.angle_gamma   90.00
#
_symmetry.space_group_name_H-M   'P 1'
#
loop_
_entity.id
_entity.type
_entity.pdbx_description
1 polymer ?
#
loop_
_entity_poly.entity_id
_entity_poly.type
_entity_poly.pdbx_seq_one_letter_code
_entity_poly.pdbx_strand_id
1 'polypeptide(L)' 'MNLREPHSINDIRTAIRELSARADLARKEGRPEDAEELEQRIQGYREELAARP' A
#
# COMPACT_ATOMS: atom_id res chain seq x y z
N MET A 1 -19.30 -8.04 4.16
CA MET A 1 -18.29 -7.53 5.12
C MET A 1 -17.84 -6.17 4.64
N ASN A 2 -18.19 -5.09 5.35
CA ASN A 2 -17.79 -3.73 4.98
C ASN A 2 -16.26 -3.64 5.00
N LEU A 3 -15.66 -3.47 3.82
CA LEU A 3 -14.25 -3.14 3.67
C LEU A 3 -14.09 -1.75 4.31
N ARG A 4 -13.73 -1.75 5.59
CA ARG A 4 -13.55 -0.55 6.40
C ARG A 4 -12.55 0.32 5.66
N GLU A 5 -12.99 1.50 5.25
CA GLU A 5 -12.09 2.58 4.88
C GLU A 5 -11.05 2.68 6.00
N PRO A 6 -9.73 2.69 5.70
CA PRO A 6 -8.68 2.68 6.70
C PRO A 6 -8.74 3.98 7.51
N HIS A 7 -9.55 3.98 8.58
CA HIS A 7 -9.89 5.19 9.34
C HIS A 7 -8.80 5.56 10.35
N SER A 8 -7.73 4.77 10.46
CA SER A 8 -6.64 4.96 11.42
C SER A 8 -5.27 4.79 10.78
N ILE A 9 -4.31 5.59 11.25
CA ILE A 9 -2.88 5.53 10.88
C ILE A 9 -2.33 4.10 10.95
N ASN A 10 -2.73 3.32 11.96
CA ASN A 10 -2.33 1.91 12.08
C ASN A 10 -2.88 1.02 10.95
N ASP A 11 -4.10 1.32 10.48
CA ASP A 11 -4.73 0.61 9.36
C ASP A 11 -4.01 0.95 8.06
N ILE A 12 -3.69 2.23 7.84
CA ILE A 12 -2.90 2.69 6.69
C ILE A 12 -1.51 2.03 6.67
N ARG A 13 -0.83 1.94 7.83
CA ARG A 13 0.46 1.24 7.94
C ARG A 13 0.34 -0.26 7.65
N THR A 14 -0.77 -0.87 8.03
CA THR A 14 -1.05 -2.29 7.75
C THR A 14 -1.28 -2.49 6.26
N ALA A 15 -2.12 -1.65 5.64
CA ALA A 15 -2.37 -1.65 4.21
C ALA A 15 -1.08 -1.44 3.39
N ILE A 16 -0.21 -0.49 3.78
CA ILE A 16 1.10 -0.30 3.14
C ILE A 16 1.93 -1.59 3.17
N ARG A 17 1.94 -2.29 4.30
CA ARG A 17 2.73 -3.52 4.47
C ARG A 17 2.20 -4.65 3.59
N GLU A 18 0.88 -4.79 3.51
CA GLU A 18 0.22 -5.77 2.64
C GLU A 18 0.45 -5.47 1.16
N LEU A 19 0.28 -4.20 0.75
CA LEU A 19 0.55 -3.75 -0.62
C LEU A 19 2.02 -3.96 -0.98
N SER A 20 2.95 -3.71 -0.05
CA SER A 20 4.39 -3.90 -0.27
C SER A 20 4.74 -5.37 -0.49
N ALA A 21 4.15 -6.27 0.30
CA ALA A 21 4.32 -7.71 0.09
C ALA A 21 3.78 -8.17 -1.27
N ARG A 22 2.67 -7.57 -1.71
CA ARG A 22 2.05 -7.85 -3.01
C ARG A 22 2.89 -7.31 -4.17
N ALA A 23 3.50 -6.14 -4.01
CA ALA A 23 4.43 -5.57 -5.00
C ALA A 23 5.70 -6.42 -5.13
N ASP A 24 6.25 -6.91 -4.01
CA ASP A 24 7.40 -7.81 -4.04
C ASP A 24 7.07 -9.14 -4.73
N LEU A 25 5.88 -9.68 -4.50
CA LEU A 25 5.40 -10.87 -5.20
C LEU A 25 5.24 -10.59 -6.70
N ALA A 26 4.62 -9.48 -7.09
CA ALA A 26 4.47 -9.10 -8.50
C ALA A 26 5.82 -8.96 -9.21
N ARG A 27 6.84 -8.39 -8.55
CA ARG A 27 8.22 -8.36 -9.08
C ARG A 27 8.78 -9.76 -9.28
N LYS A 28 8.58 -10.66 -8.31
CA LYS A 28 9.04 -12.06 -8.39
C LYS A 28 8.35 -12.85 -9.50
N GLU A 29 7.07 -12.57 -9.76
CA GLU A 29 6.31 -13.18 -10.85
C GLU A 29 6.58 -12.54 -12.22
N GLY A 30 7.47 -11.53 -12.29
CA GLY A 30 7.81 -10.85 -13.54
C GLY A 30 6.72 -9.90 -14.04
N ARG A 31 5.90 -9.36 -13.13
CA ARG A 31 4.84 -8.38 -13.41
C ARG A 31 5.24 -7.00 -12.85
N PRO A 32 6.23 -6.32 -13.46
CA PRO A 32 6.75 -5.05 -12.95
C PRO A 32 5.71 -3.93 -12.98
N GLU A 33 4.77 -3.94 -13.94
CA GLU A 33 3.67 -2.98 -14.04
C GLU A 33 2.76 -3.00 -12.80
N ASP A 34 2.41 -4.20 -12.33
CA ASP A 34 1.57 -4.43 -11.16
C ASP A 34 2.31 -3.98 -9.88
N ALA A 35 3.62 -4.25 -9.81
CA ALA A 35 4.47 -3.77 -8.72
C ALA A 35 4.56 -2.23 -8.69
N GLU A 36 4.71 -1.58 -9.84
CA GLU A 36 4.83 -0.13 -9.94
C GLU A 36 3.54 0.58 -9.51
N GLU A 37 2.37 0.09 -9.95
CA GLU A 37 1.06 0.56 -9.50
C GLU A 37 0.87 0.42 -7.98
N LEU A 38 1.26 -0.73 -7.42
CA LEU A 38 1.19 -0.97 -5.98
C LEU A 38 2.13 -0.04 -5.20
N GLU A 39 3.32 0.23 -5.72
CA GLU A 39 4.27 1.17 -5.11
C GLU A 39 3.78 2.61 -5.16
N GLN A 40 3.17 3.04 -6.26
CA GLN A 40 2.56 4.37 -6.35
C GLN A 40 1.43 4.53 -5.32
N ARG A 41 0.59 3.50 -5.12
CA ARG A 41 -0.44 3.52 -4.08
C ARG A 41 0.16 3.60 -2.68
N ILE A 42 1.21 2.82 -2.40
CA ILE A 42 1.94 2.88 -1.12
C ILE A 42 2.49 4.29 -0.87
N GLN A 43 3.04 4.92 -1.91
CA GLN A 43 3.57 6.27 -1.81
C GLN A 43 2.48 7.27 -1.40
N GLY A 44 1.31 7.23 -2.04
CA GLY A 44 0.17 8.07 -1.65
C GLY A 44 -0.26 7.86 -0.18
N TYR A 45 -0.30 6.61 0.30
CA TYR A 45 -0.58 6.33 1.71
C TYR A 45 0.51 6.84 2.66
N ARG A 46 1.78 6.82 2.25
CA ARG A 46 2.90 7.38 3.04
C ARG A 46 2.84 8.89 3.10
N GLU A 47 2.46 9.55 2.02
CA GLU A 47 2.27 11.00 1.99
C GLU A 47 1.10 11.42 2.88
N GLU A 48 -0.01 10.66 2.86
CA GLU A 48 -1.15 10.91 3.75
C GLU A 48 -0.77 10.68 5.24
N LEU A 49 0.07 9.69 5.53
CA LEU A 49 0.64 9.50 6.86
C LEU A 49 1.57 10.65 7.27
N ALA A 50 2.40 11.16 6.35
CA ALA A 50 3.31 12.26 6.62
C ALA A 50 2.58 13.60 6.83
N ALA A 51 1.43 13.78 6.17
CA ALA A 51 0.58 14.94 6.32
C ALA A 51 -0.21 14.96 7.65
N ARG A 52 -0.34 13.81 8.34
CA ARG A 52 -1.01 13.69 9.63
C ARG A 52 0.05 13.70 10.76
N PRO A 53 0.13 14.77 11.57
CA PRO A 53 1.16 14.94 12.61
C PRO A 53 1.00 13.98 13.81
#